data_AF-A0A5C6E8V5-F1
#
_entry.id   AF-A0A5C6E8V5-F1
#
_cell.length_a   1.000
_cell.length_b   1.000
_cell.length_c   1.000
_cell.angle_alpha   90.00
_cell.angle_beta   90.00
_cell.angle_gamma   90.00
#
_symmetry.space_group_name_H-M   'P 1'
#
loop_
_entity.id
_entity.type
_entity.pdbx_description
1 polymer ?
#
loop_
_entity_poly.entity_id
_entity_poly.type
_entity_poly.pdbx_seq_one_letter_code
_entity_poly.pdbx_strand_id
1 'polypeptide(L)'
;MPYLFTCPHCQTKTQVEDRYSGLRGECVTCGEPIEIPAFAKQPTNSPPANPQTKQLGTLAVAGVVLVLLLCFLYAVVRQGSQTVSQLQTNRMRAASIRNLEKIAEALNAYAADHGTYPPAYTKNNAGQPLQSWRVLILPYLGEEEIYESINQNLAWDEPDNITAAYNTIPSVYRHPGNGTGQTFSESAYFLVTGPGTLFPNTGPLALSNITDDLTKTLLVVEGAPRMMNNLWTEPVDIDMTLLQGVGGTKNDIGGLLEGGAAVATVDGRGHFIDENIPLPTLRALISPRGGEPLADDTLD
;
A
#
# COMPACT_ATOMS: atom_id res chain seq x y z
N MET A 1 66.01 32.12 11.31
CA MET A 1 66.29 30.92 10.49
C MET A 1 67.65 30.42 10.94
N PRO A 2 67.90 29.11 11.17
CA PRO A 2 69.19 28.68 11.72
C PRO A 2 70.35 29.04 10.78
N TYR A 3 71.40 29.68 11.33
CA TYR A 3 72.61 30.06 10.61
C TYR A 3 73.65 28.95 10.71
N LEU A 4 74.35 28.65 9.60
CA LEU A 4 75.41 27.66 9.60
C LEU A 4 76.72 28.31 10.06
N PHE A 5 77.16 28.01 11.28
CA PHE A 5 78.43 28.46 11.84
C PHE A 5 79.51 27.39 11.64
N THR A 6 80.75 27.79 11.34
CA THR A 6 81.91 26.88 11.22
C THR A 6 82.92 27.22 12.31
N CYS A 7 83.26 26.25 13.16
CA CYS A 7 84.25 26.45 14.23
C CYS A 7 85.64 26.75 13.62
N PRO A 8 86.32 27.84 14.04
CA PRO A 8 87.64 28.17 13.52
C PRO A 8 88.73 27.17 13.91
N HIS A 9 88.55 26.46 15.04
CA HIS A 9 89.54 25.53 15.58
C HIS A 9 89.49 24.14 14.95
N CYS A 10 88.29 23.56 14.80
CA CYS A 10 88.12 22.19 14.30
C CYS A 10 87.37 22.08 12.98
N GLN A 11 86.95 23.21 12.39
CA GLN A 11 86.21 23.27 11.12
C GLN A 11 84.86 22.53 11.10
N THR A 12 84.35 22.11 12.27
CA THR A 12 83.01 21.52 12.37
C THR A 12 81.95 22.58 12.10
N LYS A 13 80.92 22.21 11.32
CA LYS A 13 79.79 23.07 10.98
C LYS A 13 78.58 22.73 11.85
N THR A 14 78.01 23.73 12.50
CA THR A 14 76.84 23.58 13.39
C THR A 14 75.79 24.62 13.03
N GLN A 15 74.51 24.24 13.05
CA GLN A 15 73.41 25.18 12.91
C GLN A 15 73.15 25.89 14.24
N VAL A 16 73.14 27.23 14.21
CA VAL A 16 72.98 28.09 15.39
C VAL A 16 71.73 28.94 15.23
N GLU A 17 70.89 28.97 16.25
CA GLU A 17 69.69 29.80 16.29
C GLU A 17 70.01 31.28 16.57
N ASP A 18 69.16 32.18 16.09
CA ASP A 18 69.32 33.64 16.19
C ASP A 18 69.53 34.13 17.65
N ARG A 19 69.03 33.40 18.66
CA ARG A 19 69.22 33.75 20.09
C ARG A 19 70.66 33.66 20.57
N TYR A 20 71.52 32.91 19.87
CA TYR A 20 72.94 32.74 20.22
C TYR A 20 73.87 33.70 19.48
N SER A 21 73.31 34.55 18.61
CA SER A 21 73.99 35.62 17.91
C SER A 21 74.74 36.56 18.87
N GLY A 22 76.06 36.69 18.72
CA GLY A 22 76.90 37.58 19.54
C GLY A 22 77.31 37.02 20.91
N LEU A 23 77.01 35.75 21.21
CA LEU A 23 77.40 35.11 22.47
C LEU A 23 78.70 34.29 22.32
N ARG A 24 79.40 34.10 23.45
CA ARG A 24 80.55 33.19 23.58
C ARG A 24 80.15 31.89 24.24
N GLY A 25 80.75 30.79 23.80
CA GLY A 25 80.55 29.46 24.36
C GLY A 25 81.66 28.50 23.95
N GLU A 26 81.52 27.22 24.25
CA GLU A 26 82.50 26.18 23.86
C GLU A 26 82.02 25.41 22.63
N CYS A 27 82.94 25.03 21.76
CA CYS A 27 82.62 24.19 20.63
C CYS A 27 82.24 22.78 21.11
N VAL A 28 81.04 22.30 20.72
CA VAL A 28 80.56 20.96 21.11
C VAL A 28 81.44 19.80 20.66
N THR A 29 82.31 20.01 19.67
CA THR A 29 83.17 18.97 19.10
C THR A 29 84.57 18.98 19.69
N CYS A 30 85.20 20.15 19.84
CA CYS A 30 86.60 20.24 20.28
C CYS A 30 86.79 20.91 21.64
N GLY A 31 85.73 21.43 22.27
CA GLY A 31 85.78 22.07 23.59
C GLY A 31 86.41 23.47 23.62
N GLU A 32 87.08 23.90 22.54
CA GLU A 32 87.69 25.23 22.48
C GLU A 32 86.64 26.36 22.50
N PRO A 33 86.93 27.50 23.17
CA PRO A 33 86.01 28.63 23.26
C PRO A 33 85.85 29.30 21.88
N ILE A 34 84.61 29.54 21.50
CA ILE A 34 84.19 30.15 20.24
C ILE A 34 83.27 31.35 20.50
N GLU A 35 83.32 32.34 19.61
CA GLU A 35 82.43 33.50 19.61
C GLU A 35 81.55 33.46 18.35
N ILE A 36 80.24 33.53 18.56
CA ILE A 36 79.27 33.48 17.46
C ILE A 36 79.06 34.91 16.93
N PRO A 37 79.24 35.16 15.62
CA PRO A 37 79.05 36.48 15.04
C PRO A 37 77.63 37.01 15.30
N ALA A 38 77.51 38.33 15.51
CA ALA A 38 76.20 38.97 15.64
C ALA A 38 75.50 39.02 14.26
N PHE A 39 74.43 38.25 14.09
CA PHE A 39 73.58 38.27 12.90
C PHE A 39 72.59 39.44 12.97
N ALA A 40 72.42 40.16 11.87
CA ALA A 40 71.43 41.23 11.78
C ALA A 40 70.00 40.65 11.77
N LYS A 41 69.11 41.16 12.62
CA LYS A 41 67.67 40.78 12.63
C LYS A 41 67.04 41.15 11.28
N GLN A 42 66.50 40.18 10.55
CA GLN A 42 65.65 40.47 9.39
C GLN A 42 64.32 41.09 9.86
N PRO A 43 63.82 42.16 9.20
CA PRO A 43 62.50 42.71 9.50
C PRO A 43 61.42 41.68 9.12
N THR A 44 60.65 41.24 10.11
CA THR A 44 59.49 40.36 9.91
C THR A 44 58.33 41.15 9.32
N ASN A 45 58.23 41.22 8.00
CA ASN A 45 57.00 41.67 7.34
C ASN A 45 55.99 40.50 7.35
N SER A 46 55.09 40.49 8.34
CA SER A 46 53.84 39.72 8.26
C SER A 46 52.72 40.64 7.78
N PRO A 47 51.93 40.29 6.75
CA PRO A 47 50.76 41.07 6.38
C PRO A 47 49.69 41.00 7.50
N PRO A 48 48.89 42.07 7.70
CA PRO A 48 47.83 42.04 8.70
C PRO A 48 46.76 41.01 8.34
N ALA A 49 46.43 40.12 9.27
CA ALA A 49 45.29 39.22 9.15
C ALA A 49 43.99 40.02 9.29
N ASN A 50 43.20 40.11 8.20
CA ASN A 50 41.89 40.76 8.20
C ASN A 50 40.82 39.83 8.79
N PRO A 51 40.16 40.16 9.92
CA PRO A 51 39.17 39.28 10.56
C PRO A 51 37.83 39.18 9.80
N GLN A 52 37.54 40.10 8.87
CA GLN A 52 36.21 40.21 8.26
C GLN A 52 35.92 39.16 7.17
N THR A 53 36.93 38.62 6.49
CA THR A 53 36.73 37.66 5.39
C THR A 53 36.38 36.24 5.87
N LYS A 54 36.66 35.89 7.12
CA LYS A 54 36.30 34.56 7.67
C LYS A 54 34.81 34.41 7.98
N GLN A 55 34.12 35.48 8.40
CA GLN A 55 32.71 35.40 8.79
C GLN A 55 31.76 35.26 7.60
N LEU A 56 32.06 35.89 6.46
CA LEU A 56 31.23 35.81 5.25
C LEU A 56 31.29 34.42 4.59
N GLY A 57 32.47 33.79 4.59
CA GLY A 57 32.67 32.44 4.05
C GLY A 57 31.96 31.35 4.86
N THR A 58 31.95 31.44 6.19
CA THR A 58 31.24 30.48 7.05
C THR A 58 29.72 30.55 6.91
N LEU A 59 29.13 31.74 6.72
CA LEU A 59 27.69 31.88 6.49
C LEU A 59 27.26 31.34 5.13
N ALA A 60 28.08 31.53 4.09
CA ALA A 60 27.84 30.97 2.77
C ALA A 60 27.89 29.42 2.78
N VAL A 61 28.89 28.83 3.46
CA VAL A 61 29.01 27.37 3.61
C VAL A 61 27.82 26.80 4.40
N ALA A 62 27.41 27.45 5.50
CA ALA A 62 26.26 27.03 6.28
C ALA A 62 24.95 27.07 5.45
N GLY A 63 24.78 28.11 4.62
CA GLY A 63 23.65 28.22 3.69
C GLY A 63 23.61 27.09 2.66
N VAL A 64 24.76 26.76 2.05
CA VAL A 64 24.85 25.64 1.09
C VAL A 64 24.55 24.29 1.75
N VAL A 65 25.09 24.04 2.95
CA VAL A 65 24.80 22.80 3.71
C VAL A 65 23.32 22.72 4.06
N LEU A 66 22.69 23.81 4.49
CA LEU A 66 21.25 23.85 4.77
C LEU A 66 20.43 23.51 3.52
N VAL A 67 20.77 24.10 2.36
CA VAL A 67 20.09 23.82 1.08
C VAL A 67 20.25 22.35 0.69
N LEU A 68 21.45 21.78 0.81
CA LEU A 68 21.68 20.36 0.52
C LEU A 68 20.89 19.44 1.45
N LEU A 69 20.81 19.76 2.75
CA LEU A 69 20.00 19.02 3.71
C LEU A 69 18.50 19.11 3.40
N LEU A 70 18.01 20.29 3.00
CA LEU A 70 16.61 20.47 2.59
C LEU A 70 16.30 19.71 1.30
N CYS A 71 17.20 19.73 0.31
CA CYS A 71 17.04 18.94 -0.92
C CYS A 71 17.05 17.43 -0.62
N PHE A 72 17.92 16.97 0.27
CA PHE A 72 17.97 15.58 0.70
C PHE A 72 16.68 15.17 1.44
N LEU A 73 16.22 16.00 2.40
CA LEU A 73 14.97 15.75 3.12
C LEU A 73 13.77 15.72 2.16
N TYR A 74 13.70 16.65 1.21
CA TYR A 74 12.68 16.66 0.17
C TYR A 74 12.72 15.39 -0.69
N ALA A 75 13.91 14.95 -1.10
CA ALA A 75 14.07 13.70 -1.85
C ALA A 75 13.61 12.48 -1.03
N VAL A 76 14.02 12.38 0.24
CA VAL A 76 13.61 11.29 1.15
C VAL A 76 12.10 11.26 1.36
N VAL A 77 11.47 12.41 1.58
CA VAL A 77 10.00 12.50 1.74
C VAL A 77 9.29 12.09 0.46
N ARG A 78 9.78 12.52 -0.71
CA ARG A 78 9.13 12.24 -1.99
C ARG A 78 9.32 10.79 -2.47
N GLN A 79 10.48 10.19 -2.19
CA GLN A 79 10.75 8.79 -2.51
C GLN A 79 10.12 7.84 -1.48
N GLY A 80 10.11 8.24 -0.21
CA GLY A 80 9.47 7.49 0.87
C GLY A 80 7.95 7.44 0.75
N SER A 81 7.30 8.51 0.29
CA SER A 81 5.83 8.54 0.16
C SER A 81 5.29 7.53 -0.85
N GLN A 82 5.97 7.34 -1.98
CA GLN A 82 5.58 6.36 -3.01
C GLN A 82 5.67 4.91 -2.50
N THR A 83 6.67 4.62 -1.66
CA THR A 83 6.83 3.28 -1.08
C THR A 83 5.72 3.01 -0.06
N VAL A 84 5.37 4.01 0.74
CA VAL A 84 4.29 3.89 1.74
C VAL A 84 2.92 3.72 1.07
N SER A 85 2.63 4.46 -0.01
CA SER A 85 1.36 4.33 -0.73
C SER A 85 1.20 2.95 -1.36
N GLN A 86 2.24 2.43 -2.01
CA GLN A 86 2.21 1.07 -2.58
C GLN A 86 2.00 -0.02 -1.51
N LEU A 87 2.62 0.12 -0.34
CA LEU A 87 2.39 -0.79 0.79
C LEU A 87 0.95 -0.73 1.28
N GLN A 88 0.32 0.45 1.31
CA GLN A 88 -1.09 0.59 1.68
C GLN A 88 -2.00 -0.07 0.64
N THR A 89 -1.79 0.19 -0.66
CA THR A 89 -2.57 -0.43 -1.75
C THR A 89 -2.47 -1.96 -1.69
N ASN A 90 -1.26 -2.51 -1.55
CA ASN A 90 -1.07 -3.97 -1.46
C ASN A 90 -1.73 -4.58 -0.21
N ARG A 91 -1.71 -3.87 0.92
CA ARG A 91 -2.41 -4.31 2.15
C ARG A 91 -3.92 -4.31 1.97
N MET A 92 -4.48 -3.28 1.32
CA MET A 92 -5.91 -3.19 1.03
C MET A 92 -6.35 -4.31 0.09
N ARG A 93 -5.61 -4.54 -1.02
CA ARG A 93 -5.86 -5.66 -1.94
C ARG A 93 -5.86 -6.99 -1.21
N ALA A 94 -4.79 -7.28 -0.46
CA ALA A 94 -4.67 -8.54 0.28
C ALA A 94 -5.76 -8.71 1.36
N ALA A 95 -6.19 -7.63 2.02
CA ALA A 95 -7.30 -7.68 2.97
C ALA A 95 -8.64 -7.92 2.28
N SER A 96 -8.85 -7.33 1.10
CA SER A 96 -10.07 -7.51 0.33
C SER A 96 -10.21 -8.94 -0.20
N ILE A 97 -9.09 -9.50 -0.70
CA ILE A 97 -8.98 -10.91 -1.10
C ILE A 97 -9.33 -11.83 0.07
N ARG A 98 -8.79 -11.61 1.27
CA ARG A 98 -9.13 -12.41 2.46
C ARG A 98 -10.61 -12.35 2.86
N ASN A 99 -11.26 -11.19 2.67
CA ASN A 99 -12.69 -11.08 2.90
C ASN A 99 -13.48 -11.90 1.87
N LEU A 100 -13.11 -11.80 0.59
CA LEU A 100 -13.71 -12.58 -0.50
C LEU A 100 -13.53 -14.09 -0.32
N GLU A 101 -12.36 -14.54 0.12
CA GLU A 101 -12.09 -15.96 0.44
C GLU A 101 -13.07 -16.47 1.52
N LYS A 102 -13.26 -15.72 2.61
CA LYS A 102 -14.23 -16.06 3.66
C LYS A 102 -15.67 -16.08 3.16
N ILE A 103 -16.03 -15.12 2.30
CA ILE A 103 -17.36 -15.06 1.70
C ILE A 103 -17.58 -16.25 0.75
N ALA A 104 -16.58 -16.59 -0.06
CA ALA A 104 -16.63 -17.73 -0.97
C ALA A 104 -16.74 -19.06 -0.21
N GLU A 105 -16.00 -19.21 0.90
CA GLU A 105 -16.13 -20.35 1.81
C GLU A 105 -17.56 -20.47 2.36
N ALA A 106 -18.14 -19.36 2.84
CA ALA A 106 -19.51 -19.35 3.36
C ALA A 106 -20.56 -19.64 2.26
N LEU A 107 -20.38 -19.11 1.05
CA LEU A 107 -21.24 -19.42 -0.11
C LEU A 107 -21.18 -20.89 -0.49
N ASN A 108 -19.98 -21.49 -0.49
CA ASN A 108 -19.78 -22.90 -0.77
C ASN A 108 -20.36 -23.80 0.33
N ALA A 109 -20.24 -23.40 1.60
CA ALA A 109 -20.86 -24.11 2.72
C ALA A 109 -22.39 -24.07 2.63
N TYR A 110 -22.98 -22.91 2.32
CA TYR A 110 -24.42 -22.81 2.01
C TYR A 110 -24.80 -23.74 0.86
N ALA A 111 -24.04 -23.76 -0.23
CA ALA A 111 -24.33 -24.60 -1.39
C ALA A 111 -24.25 -26.11 -1.05
N ALA A 112 -23.34 -26.51 -0.17
CA ALA A 112 -23.23 -27.88 0.31
C ALA A 112 -24.47 -28.30 1.12
N ASP A 113 -24.97 -27.43 2.01
CA ASP A 113 -26.10 -27.73 2.88
C ASP A 113 -27.46 -27.65 2.17
N HIS A 114 -27.60 -26.71 1.23
CA HIS A 114 -28.87 -26.46 0.53
C HIS A 114 -28.94 -27.10 -0.88
N GLY A 115 -27.84 -27.66 -1.37
CA GLY A 115 -27.73 -28.26 -2.71
C GLY A 115 -27.59 -27.25 -3.85
N THR A 116 -27.82 -25.96 -3.61
CA THR A 116 -27.62 -24.86 -4.55
C THR A 116 -27.00 -23.65 -3.87
N TYR A 117 -26.30 -22.80 -4.61
CA TYR A 117 -25.91 -21.48 -4.11
C TYR A 117 -27.13 -20.68 -3.64
N PRO A 118 -26.97 -19.69 -2.75
CA PRO A 118 -28.09 -18.86 -2.34
C PRO A 118 -28.66 -18.10 -3.55
N PRO A 119 -29.98 -17.87 -3.61
CA PRO A 119 -30.51 -16.88 -4.55
C PRO A 119 -29.92 -15.51 -4.21
N ALA A 120 -29.75 -14.64 -5.21
CA ALA A 120 -29.25 -13.27 -4.98
C ALA A 120 -30.09 -12.52 -3.92
N TYR A 121 -31.39 -12.83 -3.87
CA TYR A 121 -32.29 -12.40 -2.81
C TYR A 121 -33.51 -13.32 -2.67
N THR A 122 -34.09 -13.38 -1.47
CA THR A 122 -35.36 -14.06 -1.22
C THR A 122 -36.55 -13.19 -1.64
N LYS A 123 -37.71 -13.81 -1.88
CA LYS A 123 -38.94 -13.10 -2.28
C LYS A 123 -40.12 -13.58 -1.44
N ASN A 124 -41.08 -12.68 -1.20
CA ASN A 124 -42.37 -13.08 -0.63
C ASN A 124 -43.30 -13.69 -1.71
N ASN A 125 -44.50 -14.12 -1.31
CA ASN A 125 -45.50 -14.70 -2.21
C ASN A 125 -45.96 -13.73 -3.32
N ALA A 126 -45.82 -12.42 -3.12
CA ALA A 126 -46.12 -11.39 -4.13
C ALA A 126 -44.92 -11.09 -5.05
N GLY A 127 -43.78 -11.77 -4.86
CA GLY A 127 -42.55 -11.58 -5.63
C GLY A 127 -41.70 -10.38 -5.20
N GLN A 128 -42.06 -9.69 -4.11
CA GLN A 128 -41.28 -8.57 -3.59
C GLN A 128 -39.99 -9.09 -2.94
N PRO A 129 -38.84 -8.43 -3.17
CA PRO A 129 -37.57 -8.83 -2.60
C PRO A 129 -37.60 -8.66 -1.07
N LEU A 130 -37.12 -9.68 -0.35
CA LEU A 130 -37.00 -9.68 1.10
C LEU A 130 -35.56 -9.44 1.53
N GLN A 131 -34.70 -10.45 1.52
CA GLN A 131 -33.34 -10.35 2.04
C GLN A 131 -32.30 -10.70 0.97
N SER A 132 -31.16 -10.00 0.97
CA SER A 132 -30.00 -10.33 0.15
C SER A 132 -29.38 -11.69 0.55
N TRP A 133 -28.71 -12.35 -0.40
CA TRP A 133 -27.84 -13.51 -0.17
C TRP A 133 -26.85 -13.31 1.00
N ARG A 134 -26.43 -12.06 1.24
CA ARG A 134 -25.54 -11.72 2.35
C ARG A 134 -26.13 -12.09 3.71
N VAL A 135 -27.44 -11.91 3.90
CA VAL A 135 -28.13 -12.33 5.13
C VAL A 135 -28.17 -13.86 5.23
N LEU A 136 -28.38 -14.56 4.10
CA LEU A 136 -28.53 -16.02 4.08
C LEU A 136 -27.26 -16.77 4.49
N ILE A 137 -26.09 -16.17 4.26
CA ILE A 137 -24.81 -16.83 4.57
C ILE A 137 -24.24 -16.48 5.95
N LEU A 138 -24.88 -15.60 6.73
CA LEU A 138 -24.40 -15.18 8.05
C LEU A 138 -24.11 -16.35 9.02
N PRO A 139 -24.95 -17.41 9.10
CA PRO A 139 -24.65 -18.55 9.96
C PRO A 139 -23.31 -19.23 9.61
N TYR A 140 -22.96 -19.26 8.32
CA TYR A 140 -21.70 -19.83 7.82
C TYR A 140 -20.50 -18.89 8.02
N LEU A 141 -20.75 -17.62 8.32
CA LEU A 141 -19.74 -16.63 8.71
C LEU A 141 -19.54 -16.55 10.24
N GLY A 142 -20.33 -17.30 11.02
CA GLY A 142 -20.36 -17.22 12.48
C GLY A 142 -21.07 -16.00 13.05
N GLU A 143 -21.92 -15.34 12.24
CA GLU A 143 -22.62 -14.08 12.58
C GLU A 143 -24.09 -14.36 12.98
N GLU A 144 -24.32 -15.37 13.83
CA GLU A 144 -25.66 -15.86 14.18
C GLU A 144 -26.50 -14.80 14.94
N GLU A 145 -25.88 -14.02 15.83
CA GLU A 145 -26.56 -12.92 16.52
C GLU A 145 -27.10 -11.86 15.55
N ILE A 146 -26.35 -11.55 14.48
CA ILE A 146 -26.77 -10.61 13.44
C ILE A 146 -27.91 -11.24 12.62
N TYR A 147 -27.80 -12.52 12.29
CA TYR A 147 -28.81 -13.26 11.54
C TYR A 147 -30.17 -13.28 12.26
N GLU A 148 -30.17 -13.52 13.57
CA GLU A 148 -31.37 -13.51 14.41
C GLU A 148 -31.97 -12.10 14.58
N SER A 149 -31.14 -11.05 14.50
CA SER A 149 -31.61 -9.66 14.61
C SER A 149 -32.40 -9.17 13.39
N ILE A 150 -32.26 -9.84 12.23
CA ILE A 150 -32.94 -9.50 10.99
C ILE A 150 -34.24 -10.31 10.86
N ASN A 151 -35.38 -9.62 10.74
CA ASN A 151 -36.66 -10.28 10.48
C ASN A 151 -36.77 -10.65 8.99
N GLN A 152 -36.44 -11.91 8.69
CA GLN A 152 -36.42 -12.45 7.33
C GLN A 152 -37.80 -12.55 6.66
N ASN A 153 -38.89 -12.38 7.42
CA ASN A 153 -40.25 -12.35 6.87
C ASN A 153 -40.67 -10.93 6.40
N LEU A 154 -39.87 -9.92 6.72
CA LEU A 154 -40.06 -8.53 6.30
C LEU A 154 -39.08 -8.19 5.18
N ALA A 155 -39.42 -7.15 4.40
CA ALA A 155 -38.50 -6.63 3.39
C ALA A 155 -37.26 -6.03 4.06
N TRP A 156 -36.12 -6.05 3.37
CA TRP A 156 -34.86 -5.49 3.84
C TRP A 156 -34.96 -3.99 4.20
N ASP A 157 -35.88 -3.27 3.56
CA ASP A 157 -36.13 -1.83 3.72
C ASP A 157 -37.30 -1.50 4.67
N GLU A 158 -37.83 -2.50 5.39
CA GLU A 158 -38.76 -2.24 6.50
C GLU A 158 -38.03 -1.60 7.70
N PRO A 159 -38.66 -0.71 8.48
CA PRO A 159 -38.01 0.05 9.55
C PRO A 159 -37.22 -0.81 10.57
N ASP A 160 -37.74 -1.97 10.93
CA ASP A 160 -37.08 -2.89 11.87
C ASP A 160 -35.76 -3.45 11.28
N ASN A 161 -35.79 -3.89 10.02
CA ASN A 161 -34.63 -4.43 9.33
C ASN A 161 -33.59 -3.36 9.01
N ILE A 162 -34.03 -2.14 8.62
CA ILE A 162 -33.12 -0.99 8.45
C ILE A 162 -32.37 -0.71 9.75
N THR A 163 -33.09 -0.67 10.87
CA THR A 163 -32.50 -0.36 12.18
C THR A 163 -31.47 -1.41 12.59
N ALA A 164 -31.77 -2.70 12.40
CA ALA A 164 -30.83 -3.77 12.66
C ALA A 164 -29.60 -3.66 11.72
N ALA A 165 -29.81 -3.64 10.41
CA ALA A 165 -28.74 -3.63 9.41
C ALA A 165 -27.77 -2.45 9.55
N TYR A 166 -28.26 -1.28 9.96
CA TYR A 166 -27.43 -0.10 10.18
C TYR A 166 -26.47 -0.26 11.38
N ASN A 167 -26.89 -1.00 12.42
CA ASN A 167 -26.11 -1.18 13.64
C ASN A 167 -25.17 -2.40 13.59
N THR A 168 -25.36 -3.32 12.66
CA THR A 168 -24.76 -4.67 12.73
C THR A 168 -24.13 -5.13 11.40
N ILE A 169 -23.45 -4.28 10.64
CA ILE A 169 -22.75 -4.75 9.43
C ILE A 169 -21.56 -5.67 9.81
N PRO A 170 -21.54 -6.92 9.31
CA PRO A 170 -20.42 -7.84 9.47
C PRO A 170 -19.10 -7.25 8.96
N SER A 171 -18.02 -7.49 9.70
CA SER A 171 -16.69 -6.97 9.34
C SER A 171 -16.21 -7.43 7.96
N VAL A 172 -16.60 -8.65 7.57
CA VAL A 172 -16.22 -9.27 6.29
C VAL A 172 -16.82 -8.55 5.08
N TYR A 173 -17.94 -7.83 5.23
CA TYR A 173 -18.53 -7.08 4.11
C TYR A 173 -17.94 -5.70 3.91
N ARG A 174 -17.15 -5.20 4.87
CA ARG A 174 -16.59 -3.85 4.83
C ARG A 174 -15.36 -3.81 3.92
N HIS A 175 -15.26 -2.73 3.13
CA HIS A 175 -14.03 -2.44 2.41
C HIS A 175 -12.87 -2.19 3.40
N PRO A 176 -11.67 -2.79 3.22
CA PRO A 176 -10.55 -2.63 4.16
C PRO A 176 -10.04 -1.20 4.33
N GLY A 177 -10.29 -0.33 3.34
CA GLY A 177 -9.95 1.09 3.40
C GLY A 177 -10.95 1.95 4.21
N ASN A 178 -12.13 1.41 4.52
CA ASN A 178 -13.12 2.13 5.32
C ASN A 178 -12.75 1.98 6.80
N GLY A 179 -12.42 3.10 7.45
CA GLY A 179 -12.05 3.10 8.87
C GLY A 179 -13.20 2.66 9.78
N THR A 180 -12.84 2.14 10.97
CA THR A 180 -13.78 1.84 12.07
C THR A 180 -14.39 3.15 12.57
N GLY A 181 -15.56 3.52 12.05
CA GLY A 181 -16.23 4.79 12.39
C GLY A 181 -16.88 5.52 11.22
N GLN A 182 -16.79 4.99 9.99
CA GLN A 182 -17.62 5.50 8.90
C GLN A 182 -19.08 5.02 9.04
N THR A 183 -20.00 5.94 8.77
CA THR A 183 -21.46 5.80 8.87
C THR A 183 -22.07 4.93 7.77
N PHE A 184 -21.28 4.52 6.78
CA PHE A 184 -21.76 3.70 5.67
C PHE A 184 -21.85 2.23 6.09
N SER A 185 -23.05 1.67 5.92
CA SER A 185 -23.35 0.25 6.13
C SER A 185 -23.31 -0.50 4.79
N GLU A 186 -22.56 -0.01 3.80
CA GLU A 186 -22.47 -0.60 2.46
C GLU A 186 -21.54 -1.82 2.43
N SER A 187 -21.91 -2.81 1.63
CA SER A 187 -21.01 -3.92 1.29
C SER A 187 -20.00 -3.48 0.23
N ALA A 188 -18.80 -4.05 0.28
CA ALA A 188 -17.80 -3.95 -0.78
C ALA A 188 -17.82 -5.15 -1.75
N TYR A 189 -18.65 -6.15 -1.48
CA TYR A 189 -18.64 -7.44 -2.17
C TYR A 189 -20.03 -7.81 -2.69
N PHE A 190 -20.07 -8.24 -3.94
CA PHE A 190 -21.28 -8.41 -4.75
C PHE A 190 -21.20 -9.67 -5.59
N LEU A 191 -22.36 -10.22 -5.92
CA LEU A 191 -22.47 -11.25 -6.94
C LEU A 191 -22.49 -10.60 -8.33
N VAL A 192 -22.16 -11.39 -9.35
CA VAL A 192 -22.50 -11.04 -10.74
C VAL A 192 -23.73 -11.85 -11.13
N THR A 193 -24.80 -11.14 -11.44
CA THR A 193 -26.14 -11.69 -11.67
C THR A 193 -26.60 -11.49 -13.11
N GLY A 194 -27.58 -12.28 -13.53
CA GLY A 194 -28.19 -12.17 -14.86
C GLY A 194 -27.93 -13.38 -15.75
N PRO A 195 -28.38 -13.34 -17.01
CA PRO A 195 -28.27 -14.47 -17.93
C PRO A 195 -26.81 -14.91 -18.14
N GLY A 196 -26.57 -16.23 -18.09
CA GLY A 196 -25.24 -16.79 -18.31
C GLY A 196 -24.29 -16.68 -17.11
N THR A 197 -24.75 -16.25 -15.94
CA THR A 197 -23.96 -16.22 -14.70
C THR A 197 -24.29 -17.42 -13.80
N LEU A 198 -23.54 -17.59 -12.71
CA LEU A 198 -23.86 -18.53 -11.64
C LEU A 198 -25.15 -18.17 -10.89
N PHE A 199 -25.60 -16.91 -10.99
CA PHE A 199 -26.78 -16.36 -10.33
C PHE A 199 -27.80 -15.83 -11.35
N PRO A 200 -28.42 -16.71 -12.15
CA PRO A 200 -29.39 -16.29 -13.16
C PRO A 200 -30.73 -15.92 -12.52
N ASN A 201 -31.49 -15.07 -13.22
CA ASN A 201 -32.84 -14.66 -12.79
C ASN A 201 -33.85 -15.82 -12.74
N THR A 202 -33.51 -16.98 -13.29
CA THR A 202 -34.33 -18.19 -13.31
C THR A 202 -34.27 -19.01 -12.01
N GLY A 203 -33.34 -18.70 -11.11
CA GLY A 203 -33.18 -19.40 -9.83
C GLY A 203 -31.73 -19.82 -9.55
N PRO A 204 -31.45 -20.28 -8.32
CA PRO A 204 -30.10 -20.65 -7.91
C PRO A 204 -29.61 -21.88 -8.66
N LEU A 205 -28.31 -21.92 -8.94
CA LEU A 205 -27.64 -23.08 -9.55
C LEU A 205 -26.91 -23.90 -8.49
N ALA A 206 -26.83 -25.21 -8.73
CA ALA A 206 -25.99 -26.12 -7.95
C ALA A 206 -24.54 -26.08 -8.43
N LEU A 207 -23.62 -26.49 -7.55
CA LEU A 207 -22.22 -26.70 -7.93
C LEU A 207 -22.10 -27.69 -9.11
N SER A 208 -22.96 -28.71 -9.16
CA SER A 208 -23.03 -29.68 -10.26
C SER A 208 -23.53 -29.10 -11.59
N ASN A 209 -24.04 -27.87 -11.61
CA ASN A 209 -24.40 -27.17 -12.84
C ASN A 209 -23.23 -26.39 -13.45
N ILE A 210 -22.06 -26.34 -12.80
CA ILE A 210 -20.87 -25.68 -13.32
C ILE A 210 -20.09 -26.71 -14.14
N THR A 211 -19.85 -26.39 -15.40
CA THR A 211 -19.08 -27.25 -16.32
C THR A 211 -17.69 -26.69 -16.61
N ASP A 212 -17.52 -25.40 -16.38
CA ASP A 212 -16.24 -24.72 -16.55
C ASP A 212 -15.33 -24.96 -15.33
N ASP A 213 -14.07 -24.56 -15.45
CA ASP A 213 -13.07 -24.76 -14.40
C ASP A 213 -13.40 -23.95 -13.15
N LEU A 214 -13.65 -24.64 -12.03
CA LEU A 214 -14.00 -24.02 -10.74
C LEU A 214 -12.90 -23.07 -10.21
N THR A 215 -11.65 -23.25 -10.64
CA THR A 215 -10.53 -22.38 -10.29
C THR A 215 -10.49 -21.09 -11.11
N LYS A 216 -11.34 -20.98 -12.15
CA LYS A 216 -11.44 -19.81 -13.03
C LYS A 216 -12.86 -19.22 -13.11
N THR A 217 -13.88 -19.93 -12.64
CA THR A 217 -15.24 -19.40 -12.54
C THR A 217 -15.38 -18.49 -11.31
N LEU A 218 -15.71 -17.22 -11.52
CA LEU A 218 -15.93 -16.24 -10.45
C LEU A 218 -17.20 -16.55 -9.67
N LEU A 219 -17.08 -16.51 -8.34
CA LEU A 219 -18.19 -16.72 -7.41
C LEU A 219 -18.67 -15.40 -6.80
N VAL A 220 -17.74 -14.54 -6.38
CA VAL A 220 -18.04 -13.25 -5.75
C VAL A 220 -16.95 -12.24 -6.07
N VAL A 221 -17.31 -10.97 -6.22
CA VAL A 221 -16.40 -9.92 -6.67
C VAL A 221 -16.47 -8.70 -5.77
N GLU A 222 -15.37 -7.96 -5.70
CA GLU A 222 -15.39 -6.59 -5.19
C GLU A 222 -16.13 -5.66 -6.17
N GLY A 223 -16.84 -4.67 -5.64
CA GLY A 223 -17.52 -3.67 -6.47
C GLY A 223 -18.16 -2.56 -5.64
N ALA A 224 -18.70 -1.57 -6.33
CA ALA A 224 -19.41 -0.45 -5.70
C ALA A 224 -20.64 0.01 -6.51
N PRO A 225 -21.62 -0.90 -6.77
CA PRO A 225 -22.86 -0.53 -7.44
C PRO A 225 -23.64 0.52 -6.65
N ARG A 226 -24.56 1.19 -7.33
CA ARG A 226 -25.43 2.17 -6.66
C ARG A 226 -26.41 1.44 -5.75
N MET A 227 -26.34 1.73 -4.47
CA MET A 227 -27.28 1.27 -3.45
C MET A 227 -28.24 2.41 -3.10
N MET A 228 -29.52 2.09 -2.89
CA MET A 228 -30.56 3.08 -2.63
C MET A 228 -30.52 3.57 -1.19
N ASN A 229 -30.33 2.67 -0.24
CA ASN A 229 -30.34 2.99 1.19
C ASN A 229 -28.95 2.84 1.84
N ASN A 230 -27.92 2.47 1.07
CA ASN A 230 -26.54 2.29 1.52
C ASN A 230 -26.43 1.25 2.67
N LEU A 231 -27.21 0.17 2.55
CA LEU A 231 -27.27 -0.94 3.52
C LEU A 231 -26.78 -2.24 2.89
N TRP A 232 -25.94 -3.00 3.58
CA TRP A 232 -25.40 -4.27 3.12
C TRP A 232 -26.48 -5.34 2.94
N THR A 233 -27.65 -5.20 3.57
CA THR A 233 -28.79 -6.10 3.40
C THR A 233 -29.57 -5.85 2.10
N GLU A 234 -29.31 -4.75 1.41
CA GLU A 234 -29.99 -4.38 0.18
C GLU A 234 -29.74 -5.43 -0.93
N PRO A 235 -30.79 -5.91 -1.61
CA PRO A 235 -30.72 -6.96 -2.64
C PRO A 235 -30.25 -6.38 -3.98
N VAL A 236 -29.08 -5.73 -3.97
CA VAL A 236 -28.41 -5.18 -5.15
C VAL A 236 -27.09 -5.91 -5.35
N ASP A 237 -26.84 -6.25 -6.62
CA ASP A 237 -25.65 -6.93 -7.12
C ASP A 237 -25.34 -6.42 -8.53
N ILE A 238 -24.24 -6.89 -9.14
CA ILE A 238 -23.78 -6.41 -10.44
C ILE A 238 -24.53 -7.14 -11.55
N ASP A 239 -25.17 -6.40 -12.46
CA ASP A 239 -25.89 -6.96 -13.60
C ASP A 239 -24.93 -7.19 -14.78
N MET A 240 -24.73 -8.46 -15.14
CA MET A 240 -23.87 -8.88 -16.25
C MET A 240 -24.23 -8.25 -17.59
N THR A 241 -25.49 -7.86 -17.79
CA THR A 241 -25.94 -7.21 -19.03
C THR A 241 -25.47 -5.75 -19.15
N LEU A 242 -25.14 -5.12 -18.03
CA LEU A 242 -24.66 -3.74 -17.95
C LEU A 242 -23.15 -3.64 -17.73
N LEU A 243 -22.48 -4.77 -17.46
CA LEU A 243 -21.05 -4.87 -17.21
C LEU A 243 -20.24 -4.61 -18.50
N GLN A 244 -19.27 -3.70 -18.37
CA GLN A 244 -18.39 -3.21 -19.43
C GLN A 244 -16.91 -3.52 -19.17
N GLY A 245 -16.51 -3.83 -17.93
CA GLY A 245 -15.14 -4.20 -17.59
C GLY A 245 -14.88 -4.20 -16.08
N VAL A 246 -13.69 -3.72 -15.71
CA VAL A 246 -13.21 -3.60 -14.33
C VAL A 246 -12.94 -2.12 -14.03
N GLY A 247 -13.47 -1.60 -12.92
CA GLY A 247 -13.20 -0.24 -12.42
C GLY A 247 -13.80 0.92 -13.24
N GLY A 248 -14.42 0.65 -14.39
CA GLY A 248 -14.85 1.67 -15.36
C GLY A 248 -16.12 2.45 -14.95
N THR A 249 -17.08 1.82 -14.27
CA THR A 249 -18.40 2.37 -13.98
C THR A 249 -19.02 1.78 -12.71
N LYS A 250 -20.20 2.27 -12.31
CA LYS A 250 -21.00 1.71 -11.21
C LYS A 250 -21.64 0.35 -11.54
N ASN A 251 -21.53 -0.13 -12.78
CA ASN A 251 -22.03 -1.44 -13.20
C ASN A 251 -20.90 -2.44 -13.44
N ASP A 252 -19.65 -2.02 -13.23
CA ASP A 252 -18.47 -2.86 -13.38
C ASP A 252 -18.08 -3.47 -12.04
N ILE A 253 -17.30 -4.53 -12.11
CA ILE A 253 -16.61 -5.07 -10.94
C ILE A 253 -15.45 -4.15 -10.58
N GLY A 254 -15.10 -4.08 -9.31
CA GLY A 254 -14.06 -3.19 -8.82
C GLY A 254 -14.52 -1.76 -8.56
N GLY A 255 -13.54 -0.86 -8.54
CA GLY A 255 -13.73 0.57 -8.30
C GLY A 255 -13.47 1.02 -6.86
N LEU A 256 -13.22 0.10 -5.93
CA LEU A 256 -12.73 0.41 -4.59
C LEU A 256 -11.21 0.23 -4.46
N LEU A 257 -10.62 -0.64 -5.28
CA LEU A 257 -9.18 -0.89 -5.33
C LEU A 257 -8.55 -0.24 -6.56
N GLU A 258 -7.32 0.25 -6.39
CA GLU A 258 -6.54 0.83 -7.49
C GLU A 258 -6.05 -0.27 -8.45
N GLY A 259 -6.17 -0.05 -9.75
CA GLY A 259 -5.57 -0.86 -10.82
C GLY A 259 -6.26 -2.19 -11.14
N GLY A 260 -7.46 -2.45 -10.58
CA GLY A 260 -8.15 -3.71 -10.79
C GLY A 260 -9.23 -3.99 -9.75
N ALA A 261 -9.61 -5.26 -9.62
CA ALA A 261 -10.59 -5.71 -8.63
C ALA A 261 -10.12 -6.98 -7.91
N ALA A 262 -10.47 -7.09 -6.63
CA ALA A 262 -10.35 -8.37 -5.94
C ALA A 262 -11.57 -9.24 -6.26
N VAL A 263 -11.35 -10.54 -6.49
CA VAL A 263 -12.41 -11.52 -6.78
C VAL A 263 -12.14 -12.82 -6.04
N ALA A 264 -13.14 -13.67 -5.90
CA ALA A 264 -12.94 -15.06 -5.52
C ALA A 264 -13.65 -16.01 -6.48
N THR A 265 -13.02 -17.16 -6.72
CA THR A 265 -13.48 -18.23 -7.61
C THR A 265 -14.30 -19.26 -6.84
N VAL A 266 -14.96 -20.15 -7.58
CA VAL A 266 -15.82 -21.20 -7.01
C VAL A 266 -15.04 -22.16 -6.12
N ASP A 267 -13.76 -22.42 -6.39
CA ASP A 267 -12.89 -23.22 -5.51
C ASP A 267 -12.53 -22.52 -4.18
N GLY A 268 -12.99 -21.27 -3.98
CA GLY A 268 -12.79 -20.50 -2.76
C GLY A 268 -11.52 -19.65 -2.72
N ARG A 269 -10.70 -19.68 -3.77
CA ARG A 269 -9.47 -18.88 -3.83
C ARG A 269 -9.75 -17.45 -4.22
N GLY A 270 -9.00 -16.53 -3.61
CA GLY A 270 -9.05 -15.12 -3.94
C GLY A 270 -7.97 -14.71 -4.94
N HIS A 271 -8.32 -13.84 -5.88
CA HIS A 271 -7.47 -13.36 -6.96
C HIS A 271 -7.58 -11.84 -7.10
N PHE A 272 -6.63 -11.24 -7.82
CA PHE A 272 -6.71 -9.85 -8.25
C PHE A 272 -6.69 -9.79 -9.77
N ILE A 273 -7.74 -9.24 -10.38
CA ILE A 273 -7.83 -9.07 -11.82
C ILE A 273 -7.43 -7.65 -12.20
N ASP A 274 -6.58 -7.52 -13.22
CA ASP A 274 -6.13 -6.23 -13.73
C ASP A 274 -7.25 -5.48 -14.46
N GLU A 275 -7.26 -4.16 -14.34
CA GLU A 275 -8.28 -3.31 -14.99
C GLU A 275 -8.26 -3.39 -16.53
N ASN A 276 -7.16 -3.85 -17.12
CA ASN A 276 -6.99 -4.03 -18.56
C ASN A 276 -7.38 -5.42 -19.07
N ILE A 277 -7.93 -6.29 -18.21
CA ILE A 277 -8.42 -7.61 -18.64
C ILE A 277 -9.40 -7.47 -19.81
N PRO A 278 -9.21 -8.19 -20.92
CA PRO A 278 -10.14 -8.10 -22.05
C PRO A 278 -11.55 -8.50 -21.61
N LEU A 279 -12.55 -7.69 -21.98
CA LEU A 279 -13.95 -7.97 -21.64
C LEU A 279 -14.41 -9.40 -22.00
N PRO A 280 -14.05 -9.99 -23.17
CA PRO A 280 -14.40 -11.39 -23.45
C PRO A 280 -13.81 -12.37 -22.43
N THR A 281 -12.57 -12.16 -21.99
CA THR A 281 -11.92 -12.98 -20.96
C THR A 281 -12.64 -12.82 -19.62
N LEU A 282 -12.98 -11.59 -19.24
CA LEU A 282 -13.75 -11.35 -18.02
C LEU A 282 -15.12 -12.05 -18.05
N ARG A 283 -15.80 -12.01 -19.20
CA ARG A 283 -17.11 -12.67 -19.35
C ARG A 283 -17.00 -14.20 -19.27
N ALA A 284 -15.93 -14.77 -19.82
CA ALA A 284 -15.64 -16.20 -19.69
C ALA A 284 -15.37 -16.59 -18.22
N LEU A 285 -14.64 -15.76 -17.45
CA LEU A 285 -14.45 -15.98 -16.02
C LEU A 285 -15.79 -15.93 -15.22
N ILE A 286 -16.77 -15.13 -15.65
CA ILE A 286 -18.08 -15.01 -14.96
C ILE A 286 -19.02 -16.19 -15.31
N SER A 287 -18.86 -16.77 -16.50
CA SER A 287 -19.74 -17.84 -16.97
C SER A 287 -19.44 -19.16 -16.24
N PRO A 288 -20.45 -19.88 -15.73
CA PRO A 288 -20.24 -21.21 -15.16
C PRO A 288 -20.25 -22.34 -16.22
N ARG A 289 -20.62 -22.01 -17.47
CA ARG A 289 -20.92 -22.98 -18.55
C ARG A 289 -20.63 -22.43 -19.95
N GLY A 290 -19.65 -21.55 -20.08
CA GLY A 290 -19.28 -20.93 -21.35
C GLY A 290 -18.38 -21.82 -22.21
N GLY A 291 -17.49 -22.60 -21.57
CA GLY A 291 -16.59 -23.53 -22.24
C GLY A 291 -15.48 -22.86 -23.07
N GLU A 292 -15.28 -21.54 -22.93
CA GLU A 292 -14.21 -20.83 -23.61
C GLU A 292 -12.83 -21.23 -23.04
N PRO A 293 -11.80 -21.42 -23.88
CA PRO A 293 -10.46 -21.70 -23.39
C PRO A 293 -9.86 -20.46 -22.72
N LEU A 294 -9.55 -20.58 -21.42
CA LEU A 294 -8.80 -19.58 -20.66
C LEU A 294 -7.36 -20.03 -20.49
N ALA A 295 -6.40 -19.11 -20.66
CA ALA A 295 -4.99 -19.38 -20.40
C ALA A 295 -4.78 -19.79 -18.93
N ASP A 296 -3.74 -20.57 -18.65
CA ASP A 296 -3.48 -21.08 -17.29
C ASP A 296 -3.17 -19.95 -16.30
N ASP A 297 -2.50 -18.91 -16.78
CA ASP A 297 -2.07 -17.72 -16.03
C ASP A 297 -3.12 -16.60 -15.99
N THR A 298 -4.38 -16.86 -16.38
CA THR A 298 -5.42 -15.80 -16.46
C THR A 298 -5.67 -15.11 -15.10
N LEU A 299 -5.47 -15.82 -13.98
CA LEU A 299 -5.71 -15.33 -12.62
C LEU A 299 -4.46 -15.39 -11.72
N ASP A 300 -3.26 -15.59 -12.30
CA ASP A 300 -1.99 -15.70 -11.59
C ASP A 300 -1.28 -14.33 -11.40
#